data_AF-A0AAE0EDY4-F1
#
_entry.id   AF-A0AAE0EDY4-F1
#
_cell.length_a   1.000
_cell.length_b   1.000
_cell.length_c   1.000
_cell.angle_alpha   90.00
_cell.angle_beta   90.00
_cell.angle_gamma   90.00
#
_symmetry.space_group_name_H-M   'P 1'
#
loop_
_entity.id
_entity.type
_entity.pdbx_description
1 polymer ?
#
loop_
_entity_poly.entity_id
_entity_poly.type
_entity_poly.pdbx_seq_one_letter_code
_entity_poly.pdbx_strand_id
1 'polypeptide(L)'
;MYANFKKKFKDNIIRGKMWKAARSTTVDDFQICMAEIKKLNEKAWEWLNEISPSQWSKSYFSVYPKCDMTLNNLCEIVNGDREVLEARSSPIYSLLEMLRIKIMNRRARRRA
;
A
#
# COMPACT_ATOMS: atom_id res chain seq x y z
N MET A 1 -4.42 -0.05 -2.36
CA MET A 1 -5.43 -0.79 -1.58
C MET A 1 -6.49 0.10 -0.89
N TYR A 2 -6.17 0.80 0.21
CA TYR A 2 -7.15 1.57 1.00
C TYR A 2 -7.93 2.63 0.20
N ALA A 3 -7.27 3.35 -0.72
CA ALA A 3 -7.94 4.32 -1.58
C ALA A 3 -8.99 3.67 -2.50
N ASN A 4 -8.70 2.47 -3.02
CA ASN A 4 -9.64 1.71 -3.85
C ASN A 4 -10.81 1.20 -3.02
N PHE A 5 -10.53 0.70 -1.81
CA PHE A 5 -11.56 0.29 -0.86
C PHE A 5 -12.48 1.46 -0.50
N LYS A 6 -11.94 2.65 -0.19
CA LYS A 6 -12.71 3.86 0.10
C LYS A 6 -13.58 4.31 -1.07
N LYS A 7 -13.12 4.14 -2.31
CA LYS A 7 -13.92 4.45 -3.50
C LYS A 7 -15.11 3.49 -3.66
N LYS A 8 -14.92 2.19 -3.40
CA LYS A 8 -15.98 1.18 -3.50
C LYS A 8 -16.95 1.21 -2.31
N PHE A 9 -16.45 1.36 -1.10
CA PHE A 9 -17.23 1.26 0.14
C PHE A 9 -17.18 2.58 0.91
N LYS A 10 -18.31 3.31 0.88
CA LYS A 10 -18.44 4.64 1.50
C LYS A 10 -18.77 4.60 3.00
N ASP A 11 -18.96 3.43 3.61
CA ASP A 11 -19.21 3.33 5.05
C ASP A 11 -17.91 3.56 5.85
N ASN A 12 -17.95 4.47 6.84
CA ASN A 12 -16.83 4.75 7.73
C ASN A 12 -16.53 3.60 8.70
N ILE A 13 -17.54 2.85 9.14
CA ILE A 13 -17.38 1.76 10.12
C ILE A 13 -16.56 0.64 9.48
N ILE A 14 -16.98 0.20 8.30
CA ILE A 14 -16.29 -0.84 7.52
C ILE A 14 -14.87 -0.39 7.15
N ARG A 15 -14.68 0.89 6.80
CA ARG A 15 -13.35 1.45 6.55
C ARG A 15 -12.44 1.39 7.79
N GLY A 16 -12.97 1.69 8.96
CA GLY A 16 -12.25 1.55 10.22
C GLY A 16 -11.84 0.10 10.52
N LYS A 17 -12.74 -0.86 10.28
CA LYS A 17 -12.46 -2.30 10.45
C LYS A 17 -11.42 -2.81 9.45
N MET A 18 -11.52 -2.41 8.17
CA MET A 18 -10.52 -2.72 7.16
C MET A 18 -9.14 -2.17 7.54
N TRP A 19 -9.08 -0.95 8.09
CA TRP A 19 -7.83 -0.36 8.55
C TRP A 19 -7.23 -1.10 9.74
N LYS A 20 -8.07 -1.58 10.68
CA LYS A 20 -7.64 -2.46 11.77
C LYS A 20 -7.09 -3.78 11.25
N ALA A 21 -7.79 -4.41 10.31
CA ALA A 21 -7.31 -5.64 9.65
C ALA A 21 -5.94 -5.42 9.01
N ALA A 22 -5.77 -4.35 8.22
CA ALA A 22 -4.51 -4.03 7.55
C ALA A 22 -3.32 -3.82 8.51
N ARG A 23 -3.60 -3.32 9.72
CA ARG A 23 -2.59 -3.05 10.77
C ARG A 23 -2.37 -4.19 11.75
N SER A 24 -3.19 -5.25 11.69
CA SER A 24 -3.02 -6.44 12.52
C SER A 24 -1.61 -6.99 12.40
N THR A 25 -0.98 -7.31 13.52
CA THR A 25 0.37 -7.88 13.55
C THR A 25 0.35 -9.40 13.64
N THR A 26 -0.78 -9.97 14.06
CA THR A 26 -0.99 -11.42 14.13
C THR A 26 -2.06 -11.85 13.13
N VAL A 27 -1.97 -13.10 12.68
CA VAL A 27 -2.98 -13.70 11.79
C VAL A 27 -4.32 -13.82 12.52
N ASP A 28 -4.32 -14.11 13.81
CA ASP A 28 -5.56 -14.25 14.59
C ASP A 28 -6.33 -12.92 14.66
N ASP A 29 -5.66 -11.81 14.97
CA ASP A 29 -6.27 -10.48 14.98
C ASP A 29 -6.83 -10.09 13.61
N PHE A 30 -6.11 -10.46 12.54
CA PHE A 30 -6.57 -10.27 11.17
C PHE A 30 -7.89 -11.01 10.91
N GLN A 31 -7.95 -12.29 11.26
CA GLN A 31 -9.14 -13.13 11.05
C GLN A 31 -10.34 -12.63 11.85
N ILE A 32 -10.13 -12.16 13.09
CA ILE A 32 -11.17 -11.52 13.90
C ILE A 32 -11.72 -10.29 13.16
N CYS A 33 -10.85 -9.40 12.69
CA CYS A 33 -11.29 -8.22 11.95
C CYS A 33 -12.02 -8.58 10.64
N MET A 34 -11.55 -9.59 9.90
CA MET A 34 -12.20 -10.05 8.68
C MET A 34 -13.59 -10.66 8.95
N ALA A 35 -13.75 -11.40 10.04
CA ALA A 35 -15.04 -11.93 10.47
C ALA A 35 -16.03 -10.82 10.84
N GLU A 36 -15.56 -9.74 11.50
CA GLU A 36 -16.38 -8.56 11.78
C GLU A 36 -16.79 -7.84 10.49
N ILE A 37 -15.88 -7.71 9.52
CA ILE A 37 -16.20 -7.11 8.21
C ILE A 37 -17.26 -7.94 7.51
N LYS A 38 -17.16 -9.28 7.53
CA LYS A 38 -18.16 -10.17 6.92
C LYS A 38 -19.55 -9.99 7.53
N LYS A 39 -19.63 -9.86 8.86
CA LYS A 39 -20.89 -9.61 9.57
C LYS A 39 -21.51 -8.25 9.22
N LEU A 40 -20.69 -7.22 9.02
CA LEU A 40 -21.15 -5.87 8.68
C LEU A 40 -21.52 -5.73 7.21
N ASN A 41 -20.72 -6.31 6.31
CA ASN A 41 -20.91 -6.21 4.87
C ASN A 41 -20.15 -7.32 4.14
N GLU A 42 -20.92 -8.32 3.70
CA GLU A 42 -20.39 -9.48 2.99
C GLU A 42 -19.67 -9.11 1.68
N LYS A 43 -20.20 -8.15 0.90
CA LYS A 43 -19.55 -7.69 -0.34
C LYS A 43 -18.19 -7.05 -0.11
N ALA A 44 -18.04 -6.34 1.01
CA ALA A 44 -16.75 -5.77 1.40
C ALA A 44 -15.75 -6.86 1.79
N TRP A 45 -16.21 -7.89 2.50
CA TRP A 45 -15.40 -9.05 2.83
C TRP A 45 -14.98 -9.83 1.58
N GLU A 46 -15.90 -10.13 0.66
CA GLU A 46 -15.61 -10.82 -0.61
C GLU A 46 -14.52 -10.08 -1.39
N TRP A 47 -14.67 -8.77 -1.56
CA TRP A 47 -13.68 -7.96 -2.27
C TRP A 47 -12.29 -7.96 -1.61
N LEU A 48 -12.24 -7.97 -0.27
CA LEU A 48 -10.98 -8.08 0.46
C LEU A 48 -10.39 -9.49 0.35
N ASN A 49 -11.23 -10.52 0.28
CA ASN A 49 -10.81 -11.92 0.19
C ASN A 49 -10.26 -12.28 -1.21
N GLU A 50 -10.65 -11.56 -2.25
CA GLU A 50 -10.05 -11.66 -3.60
C GLU A 50 -8.58 -11.19 -3.64
N ILE A 51 -8.18 -10.35 -2.69
CA ILE A 51 -6.85 -9.72 -2.67
C ILE A 51 -5.99 -10.43 -1.63
N SER A 52 -4.85 -10.97 -2.05
CA SER A 52 -3.95 -11.70 -1.14
C SER A 52 -3.59 -10.84 0.08
N PRO A 53 -3.80 -11.33 1.32
CA PRO A 53 -3.49 -10.58 2.54
C PRO A 53 -2.03 -10.10 2.61
N SER A 54 -1.10 -10.83 1.99
CA SER A 54 0.31 -10.45 1.88
C SER A 54 0.54 -9.10 1.16
N GLN A 55 -0.44 -8.63 0.37
CA GLN A 55 -0.37 -7.37 -0.37
C GLN A 55 -0.84 -6.16 0.45
N TRP A 56 -1.53 -6.38 1.58
CA TRP A 56 -2.18 -5.28 2.29
C TRP A 56 -2.33 -5.40 3.81
N SER A 57 -2.00 -6.55 4.40
CA SER A 57 -2.06 -6.79 5.84
C SER A 57 -0.68 -7.08 6.42
N LYS A 58 -0.31 -6.33 7.48
CA LYS A 58 0.99 -6.45 8.15
C LYS A 58 1.23 -7.84 8.75
N SER A 59 0.19 -8.54 9.19
CA SER A 59 0.24 -9.91 9.70
C SER A 59 0.72 -10.95 8.68
N TYR A 60 0.68 -10.61 7.38
CA TYR A 60 1.10 -11.48 6.28
C TYR A 60 2.31 -10.94 5.51
N PHE A 61 2.92 -9.84 5.98
CA PHE A 61 4.14 -9.31 5.38
C PHE A 61 5.33 -10.19 5.75
N SER A 62 6.29 -10.27 4.83
CA SER A 62 7.57 -10.92 5.14
C SER A 62 8.28 -10.17 6.26
N VAL A 63 8.89 -10.92 7.18
CA VAL A 63 9.72 -10.38 8.27
C VAL A 63 11.05 -9.84 7.73
N TYR A 64 11.47 -10.31 6.55
CA TYR A 64 12.79 -10.04 5.98
C TYR A 64 13.00 -8.56 5.60
N PRO A 65 12.02 -7.81 5.06
CA PRO A 65 12.05 -6.36 5.12
C PRO A 65 11.46 -5.86 6.44
N LYS A 66 12.30 -5.31 7.33
CA LYS A 66 11.84 -4.53 8.50
C LYS A 66 11.29 -3.17 8.06
N CYS A 67 10.15 -3.16 7.38
CA CYS A 67 9.48 -1.95 6.92
C CYS A 67 8.16 -1.76 7.71
N ASP A 68 8.01 -0.63 8.40
CA ASP A 68 6.77 -0.31 9.12
C ASP A 68 5.70 0.32 8.20
N MET A 69 6.03 0.55 6.92
CA MET A 69 5.14 1.19 5.96
C MET A 69 4.11 0.18 5.44
N THR A 70 2.86 0.32 5.90
CA THR A 70 1.71 -0.47 5.41
C THR A 70 1.07 0.11 4.14
N LEU A 71 1.54 1.27 3.68
CA LEU A 71 1.03 1.97 2.52
C LEU A 71 1.85 1.67 1.26
N ASN A 72 1.20 1.08 0.25
CA ASN A 72 1.82 0.84 -1.05
C ASN A 72 2.03 2.11 -1.90
N ASN A 73 1.61 3.29 -1.42
CA ASN A 73 1.59 4.52 -2.21
C ASN A 73 2.99 4.93 -2.71
N LEU A 74 4.04 4.68 -1.92
CA LEU A 74 5.41 4.96 -2.33
C LEU A 74 5.82 4.07 -3.51
N CYS A 75 5.56 2.77 -3.41
CA CYS A 75 5.82 1.82 -4.48
C CYS A 75 5.00 2.15 -5.72
N GLU A 76 3.71 2.51 -5.58
CA GLU A 76 2.86 2.92 -6.70
C GLU A 76 3.42 4.16 -7.42
N ILE A 77 3.90 5.17 -6.68
CA ILE A 77 4.52 6.36 -7.28
C ILE A 77 5.80 6.00 -8.03
N VAL A 78 6.70 5.23 -7.41
CA VAL A 78 7.99 4.88 -8.02
C VAL A 78 7.82 3.92 -9.20
N ASN A 79 6.87 2.99 -9.13
CA ASN A 79 6.54 2.07 -10.22
C ASN A 79 5.74 2.73 -11.35
N GLY A 80 5.00 3.81 -11.08
CA GLY A 80 4.28 4.57 -12.10
C GLY A 80 5.10 5.69 -12.73
N ASP A 81 6.29 5.97 -12.21
CA ASP A 81 7.16 7.02 -12.71
C ASP A 81 7.88 6.56 -13.99
N ARG A 82 7.45 7.11 -15.12
CA ARG A 82 7.95 6.75 -16.44
C ARG A 82 9.47 6.90 -16.58
N GLU A 83 10.05 7.95 -16.01
CA GLU A 83 11.50 8.17 -16.04
C GLU A 83 12.25 7.10 -15.24
N VAL A 84 11.67 6.67 -14.10
CA VAL A 84 12.25 5.59 -13.28
C VAL A 84 12.13 4.25 -14.00
N LEU A 85 11.00 3.99 -14.66
CA LEU A 85 10.78 2.76 -15.43
C LEU A 85 11.77 2.64 -16.59
N GLU A 86 11.94 3.70 -17.38
CA GLU A 86 12.89 3.75 -18.50
C GLU A 86 14.33 3.58 -17.99
N ALA A 87 14.66 4.10 -16.80
CA ALA A 87 15.97 3.95 -16.19
C ALA A 87 16.28 2.55 -15.63
N ARG A 88 15.29 1.65 -15.48
CA ARG A 88 15.52 0.29 -14.93
C ARG A 88 16.36 -0.60 -15.83
N SER A 89 16.39 -0.32 -17.13
CA SER A 89 17.26 -1.01 -18.09
C SER A 89 18.69 -0.46 -18.08
N SER A 90 18.93 0.65 -17.36
CA SER A 90 20.25 1.26 -17.22
C SER A 90 21.01 0.69 -16.01
N PRO A 91 22.34 0.88 -15.94
CA PRO A 91 23.12 0.57 -14.75
C PRO A 91 22.54 1.27 -13.50
N ILE A 92 22.66 0.62 -12.34
CA ILE A 92 22.15 1.12 -11.05
C ILE A 92 22.59 2.56 -10.78
N TYR A 93 23.83 2.90 -11.12
CA TYR A 93 24.37 4.25 -10.98
C TYR A 93 23.52 5.30 -11.71
N SER A 94 23.17 5.04 -12.98
CA SER A 94 22.38 5.95 -13.79
C SER A 94 20.97 6.15 -13.23
N LEU A 95 20.35 5.08 -12.74
CA LEU A 95 19.03 5.14 -12.09
C LEU A 95 19.07 5.98 -10.79
N LEU A 96 20.11 5.81 -9.98
CA LEU A 96 20.31 6.60 -8.76
C LEU A 96 20.54 8.08 -9.06
N GLU A 97 21.33 8.40 -10.09
CA GLU A 97 21.59 9.79 -10.46
C GLU A 97 20.33 10.49 -11.01
N MET A 98 19.53 9.79 -11.83
CA MET A 98 18.22 10.31 -12.26
C MET A 98 17.29 10.60 -11.09
N LEU A 99 17.17 9.66 -10.13
CA LEU A 99 16.38 9.86 -8.92
C LEU A 99 16.87 11.07 -8.12
N ARG A 100 18.19 11.24 -7.98
CA ARG A 100 18.80 12.39 -7.29
C ARG A 100 18.39 13.71 -7.94
N ILE A 101 18.60 13.84 -9.25
CA ILE A 101 18.25 15.05 -10.02
C ILE A 101 16.75 15.36 -9.89
N LYS A 102 15.90 14.35 -10.02
CA LYS A 102 14.45 14.50 -9.91
C LYS A 102 14.01 15.03 -8.55
N ILE A 103 14.58 14.49 -7.46
CA ILE A 103 14.30 14.94 -6.09
C ILE A 103 14.78 16.39 -5.90
N MET A 104 15.98 16.72 -6.40
CA MET A 104 16.52 18.08 -6.33
C MET A 104 15.61 19.10 -7.05
N ASN A 105 15.23 18.82 -8.29
CA ASN A 105 14.34 19.68 -9.08
C ASN A 105 12.96 19.83 -8.45
N ARG A 106 12.42 18.76 -7.84
CA ARG A 106 11.15 18.82 -7.11
C ARG A 106 11.25 19.69 -5.86
N ARG A 107 12.36 19.63 -5.13
CA ARG A 107 12.60 20.49 -3.96
C ARG A 107 12.76 21.95 -4.36
N ALA A 108 13.50 22.24 -5.43
CA ALA A 108 13.66 23.60 -5.94
C ALA A 108 12.31 24.24 -6.31
N ARG A 109 11.47 23.53 -7.09
CA ARG A 109 10.13 24.00 -7.49
C ARG A 109 9.15 24.24 -6.33
N ARG A 110 9.37 23.61 -5.17
CA ARG A 110 8.52 23.80 -3.98
C ARG A 110 8.95 24.98 -3.11
N ARG A 111 10.14 25.53 -3.36
CA ARG A 111 10.69 26.69 -2.64
C ARG A 111 10.47 28.01 -3.38
N ALA A 112 10.15 27.94 -4.67
CA ALA A 112 9.68 29.05 -5.48
C ALA A 112 8.17 29.22 -5.30
#